data_AF-A0A6B0Y7I3-F1
#
_entry.id   AF-A0A6B0Y7I3-F1
#
_cell.length_a   1.000
_cell.length_b   1.000
_cell.length_c   1.000
_cell.angle_alpha   90.00
_cell.angle_beta   90.00
_cell.angle_gamma   90.00
#
_symmetry.space_group_name_H-M   'P 1'
#
loop_
_entity.id
_entity.type
_entity.pdbx_description
1 polymer ?
#
loop_
_entity_poly.entity_id
_entity_poly.type
_entity_poly.pdbx_seq_one_letter_code
_entity_poly.pdbx_strand_id
1 'polypeptide(L)' 'MLLLVAYDQDPAGRNMVDYLIQKMTKSGPIYRGESFDLVVLDKTNKKAEWLVSKFYYDGFLIF' A
#
# COMPACT_ATOMS: atom_id res chain seq x y z
N MET A 1 -7.12 -0.80 11.15
CA MET A 1 -6.31 0.18 10.39
C MET A 1 -6.56 -0.02 8.90
N LEU A 2 -6.45 1.03 8.07
CA LEU A 2 -6.59 0.94 6.61
C LEU A 2 -5.25 0.63 5.93
N LEU A 3 -5.29 -0.10 4.81
CA LEU A 3 -4.12 -0.33 3.95
C LEU A 3 -4.25 0.42 2.63
N LEU A 4 -3.31 1.32 2.39
CA LEU A 4 -3.08 1.94 1.10
C LEU A 4 -2.26 0.99 0.21
N VAL A 5 -2.75 0.73 -0.99
CA VAL A 5 -2.13 -0.20 -1.94
C VAL A 5 -1.77 0.58 -3.20
N ALA A 6 -0.47 0.74 -3.45
CA ALA A 6 0.05 1.35 -4.66
C ALA A 6 0.67 0.28 -5.57
N TYR A 7 0.68 0.54 -6.88
CA TYR A 7 1.40 -0.30 -7.84
C TYR A 7 2.65 0.40 -8.36
N ASP A 8 3.77 -0.31 -8.40
CA ASP A 8 5.08 0.19 -8.84
C ASP A 8 5.06 0.69 -10.30
N GLN A 9 4.16 0.13 -11.11
CA GLN A 9 4.00 0.46 -12.52
C GLN A 9 3.06 1.66 -12.76
N ASP A 10 2.45 2.23 -11.71
CA ASP A 10 1.62 3.43 -11.81
C ASP A 10 2.45 4.68 -11.47
N PRO A 11 2.77 5.56 -12.43
CA PRO A 11 3.54 6.77 -12.18
C PRO A 11 2.86 7.72 -11.17
N ALA A 12 1.54 7.82 -11.19
CA ALA A 12 0.80 8.66 -10.24
C ALA A 12 0.81 8.04 -8.85
N GLY A 13 0.57 6.73 -8.77
CA GLY A 13 0.73 5.93 -7.55
C GLY A 13 2.11 6.10 -6.93
N ARG A 14 3.17 6.05 -7.76
CA ARG A 14 4.56 6.19 -7.30
C ARG A 14 4.86 7.56 -6.72
N ASN A 15 4.40 8.63 -7.38
CA ASN A 15 4.56 9.99 -6.85
C ASN A 15 3.88 10.15 -5.49
N MET A 16 2.69 9.55 -5.31
CA MET A 16 2.01 9.56 -4.01
C MET A 16 2.78 8.76 -2.96
N VAL A 17 3.32 7.59 -3.30
CA VAL A 17 4.17 6.79 -2.41
C VAL A 17 5.36 7.62 -1.91
N ASP A 18 6.10 8.25 -2.83
CA ASP A 18 7.32 9.00 -2.49
C ASP A 18 7.05 10.18 -1.53
N TYR A 19 5.87 10.77 -1.60
CA TYR A 19 5.43 11.79 -0.66
C TYR A 19 5.03 11.19 0.70
N LEU A 20 4.22 10.13 0.71
CA LEU A 20 3.64 9.56 1.93
C LEU A 20 4.68 8.87 2.82
N ILE A 21 5.63 8.15 2.24
CA ILE A 21 6.56 7.31 3.02
C ILE A 21 7.56 8.12 3.87
N GLN A 22 7.68 9.43 3.63
CA GLN A 22 8.63 10.31 4.34
C GLN A 22 8.40 10.35 5.86
N LYS A 23 7.17 10.07 6.29
CA LYS A 23 6.76 10.03 7.71
C LYS A 23 6.45 8.63 8.21
N MET A 24 6.79 7.59 7.44
CA MET A 24 6.44 6.20 7.75
C MET A 24 7.67 5.40 8.13
N THR A 25 7.46 4.34 8.90
CA THR A 25 8.52 3.39 9.25
C THR A 25 8.42 2.15 8.38
N LYS A 26 9.46 1.83 7.62
CA LYS A 26 9.47 0.62 6.78
C LYS A 26 9.63 -0.63 7.65
N SER A 27 8.69 -1.57 7.53
CA SER A 27 8.64 -2.86 8.22
C SER A 27 8.35 -3.98 7.21
N GLY A 28 9.43 -4.56 6.67
CA GLY A 28 9.34 -5.53 5.59
C GLY A 28 8.70 -4.92 4.33
N PRO A 29 7.61 -5.52 3.78
CA PRO A 29 6.93 -4.99 2.60
C PRO A 29 5.98 -3.83 2.91
N ILE A 30 5.77 -3.50 4.19
CA ILE A 30 4.78 -2.51 4.63
C ILE A 30 5.48 -1.27 5.17
N TYR A 31 5.07 -0.10 4.69
CA TYR A 31 5.36 1.17 5.33
C TYR A 31 4.29 1.40 6.40
N ARG A 32 4.72 1.51 7.66
CA ARG A 32 3.85 1.68 8.83
C ARG A 32 3.65 3.16 9.13
N GLY A 33 2.40 3.60 9.20
CA GLY A 33 2.03 4.97 9.53
C GLY A 33 1.12 5.05 10.76
N GLU A 34 0.82 6.26 11.20
CA GLU A 34 -0.05 6.47 12.37
C GLU A 34 -1.54 6.25 12.05
N SER A 35 -1.97 6.68 10.86
CA SER A 35 -3.39 6.61 10.44
C SER A 35 -3.68 5.47 9.45
N PHE A 36 -2.67 5.05 8.70
CA PHE A 36 -2.77 4.00 7.69
C PHE A 36 -1.40 3.38 7.44
N ASP A 37 -1.40 2.17 6.92
CA ASP A 37 -0.21 1.53 6.38
C ASP A 37 -0.24 1.61 4.86
N LEU A 38 0.92 1.41 4.24
CA LEU A 38 1.08 1.43 2.79
C LEU A 38 1.90 0.23 2.31
N VAL A 39 1.45 -0.40 1.23
CA VAL A 39 2.20 -1.44 0.51
C VAL A 39 2.35 -1.02 -0.94
N VAL A 40 3.53 -1.28 -1.50
CA VAL A 40 3.79 -1.10 -2.94
C VAL A 40 3.94 -2.47 -3.57
N LEU A 41 3.14 -2.76 -4.59
CA LEU A 41 3.09 -4.04 -5.28
C LEU A 41 3.67 -3.94 -6.70
N ASP A 42 4.36 -4.99 -7.11
CA ASP A 42 5.03 -5.12 -8.41
C ASP A 42 4.05 -5.30 -9.59
N LYS A 43 2.89 -5.90 -9.36
CA LYS A 43 1.90 -6.25 -10.39
C LYS A 43 0.50 -5.76 -10.06
N THR A 44 -0.10 -5.07 -11.02
CA THR A 44 -1.49 -4.59 -11.05
C THR A 44 -2.56 -5.69 -11.05
N ASN A 45 -2.19 -6.96 -11.29
CA ASN A 45 -3.15 -8.06 -11.43
C ASN A 45 -3.61 -8.70 -10.10
N LYS A 46 -3.27 -8.11 -8.95
CA LYS A 46 -3.70 -8.64 -7.66
C LYS A 46 -5.09 -8.10 -7.31
N LYS A 47 -6.11 -8.96 -7.45
CA LYS A 47 -7.51 -8.66 -7.13
C LYS A 47 -7.72 -8.39 -5.64
N ALA A 48 -8.83 -7.75 -5.30
CA ALA A 48 -9.25 -7.50 -3.91
C ALA A 48 -9.23 -8.78 -3.04
N GLU A 49 -9.65 -9.92 -3.58
CA GLU A 49 -9.63 -11.22 -2.88
C GLU A 49 -8.22 -11.63 -2.45
N TRP A 50 -7.22 -11.38 -3.31
CA TRP A 50 -5.82 -11.66 -2.97
C TRP A 50 -5.35 -10.75 -1.83
N LEU A 51 -5.71 -9.46 -1.86
CA LEU A 51 -5.37 -8.50 -0.80
C LEU A 51 -5.93 -8.94 0.54
N VAL A 52 -7.22 -9.29 0.58
CA VAL A 52 -7.89 -9.80 1.79
C VAL A 52 -7.23 -11.09 2.29
N SER A 53 -6.78 -11.98 1.39
CA SER A 53 -6.12 -13.23 1.78
C SER A 53 -4.70 -13.05 2.34
N LYS A 54 -4.05 -11.92 2.05
CA LYS A 54 -2.65 -11.66 2.42
C LYS A 54 -2.49 -10.64 3.54
N PHE A 55 -3.43 -9.72 3.67
CA PHE A 55 -3.34 -8.59 4.56
C PHE A 55 -4.59 -8.51 5.43
N TYR A 56 -4.40 -8.46 6.75
CA TYR A 56 -5.47 -8.35 7.73
C TYR A 56 -5.66 -6.88 8.12
N TYR A 57 -6.45 -6.15 7.33
CA TYR A 57 -6.78 -4.74 7.52
C TYR A 57 -8.29 -4.53 7.43
N ASP A 58 -8.78 -3.42 7.99
CA ASP A 58 -10.23 -3.12 8.02
C ASP A 58 -10.76 -2.69 6.64
N GLY A 59 -9.86 -2.28 5.74
CA GLY A 59 -10.20 -1.83 4.40
C GLY A 59 -8.97 -1.53 3.57
N PHE A 60 -9.19 -1.43 2.27
CA PHE A 60 -8.14 -1.20 1.27
C PHE A 60 -8.52 0.01 0.42
N LEU A 61 -7.54 0.89 0.18
CA LEU A 61 -7.64 1.96 -0.81
C LEU A 61 -6.53 1.74 -1.83
N ILE A 62 -6.92 1.61 -3.10
CA ILE A 62 -6.01 1.32 -4.22
C ILE A 62 -5.85 2.62 -5.03
N PHE A 63 -4.62 3.00 -5.35
CA PHE A 63 -4.27 4.24 -6.05
C PHE A 63 -2.94 4.14 -6.78
#